data_AF-F8H6N9-F1
#
_entry.id   AF-F8H6N9-F1
#
_cell.length_a   1.000
_cell.length_b   1.000
_cell.length_c   1.000
_cell.angle_alpha   90.00
_cell.angle_beta   90.00
_cell.angle_gamma   90.00
#
_symmetry.space_group_name_H-M   'P 1'
#
loop_
_entity.id
_entity.type
_entity.pdbx_description
1 polymer ?
#
loop_
_entity_poly.entity_id
_entity_poly.type
_entity_poly.pdbx_seq_one_letter_code
_entity_poly.pdbx_strand_id
1 'polypeptide(L)'
;MARGKPSSRCARLALAALALTLAACTNTSPPPRELAGRYELVGVVEMGSQLLLQEQGTFEAVLYYGSLDIQGRGHWAMVDGQIELRERGPRAFFDKMRLKPHGNCLLVNLDTSTGCYRRR
;
A
#
# COMPACT_ATOMS: atom_id res chain seq x y z
N MET A 1 80.85 -8.58 15.19
CA MET A 1 80.74 -7.11 15.04
C MET A 1 79.35 -6.76 14.49
N ALA A 2 78.68 -5.78 15.11
CA ALA A 2 77.61 -4.85 14.66
C ALA A 2 76.92 -5.08 13.29
N ARG A 3 75.66 -4.73 12.96
CA ARG A 3 74.45 -4.12 13.56
C ARG A 3 73.43 -4.14 12.40
N GLY A 4 72.12 -4.25 12.65
CA GLY A 4 71.10 -3.87 11.64
C GLY A 4 69.78 -4.63 11.76
N LYS A 5 68.71 -3.93 12.12
CA LYS A 5 67.37 -4.42 12.47
C LYS A 5 66.36 -4.19 11.30
N PRO A 6 65.05 -4.49 11.44
CA PRO A 6 64.29 -5.44 10.63
C PRO A 6 63.36 -4.77 9.58
N SER A 7 62.82 -5.54 8.62
CA SER A 7 61.68 -5.07 7.81
C SER A 7 60.63 -6.17 7.61
N SER A 8 59.41 -5.81 7.99
CA SER A 8 58.11 -6.36 7.62
C SER A 8 57.80 -7.84 7.96
N ARG A 9 57.34 -8.04 9.20
CA ARG A 9 56.55 -9.21 9.60
C ARG A 9 55.07 -8.90 9.39
N CYS A 10 54.35 -9.77 8.69
CA CYS A 10 53.11 -10.39 9.15
C CYS A 10 52.40 -11.07 7.97
N ALA A 11 52.65 -12.37 7.81
CA ALA A 11 51.65 -13.26 7.23
C ALA A 11 50.36 -13.13 8.05
N ARG A 12 49.25 -12.72 7.42
CA ARG A 12 47.90 -12.83 7.99
C ARG A 12 46.88 -13.13 6.89
N LEU A 13 46.27 -14.32 7.04
CA LEU A 13 44.91 -14.71 6.71
C LEU A 13 44.04 -13.68 5.97
N ALA A 14 43.29 -14.11 4.96
CA ALA A 14 41.82 -14.13 5.10
C ALA A 14 41.12 -14.80 3.91
N LEU A 15 40.26 -15.76 4.24
CA LEU A 15 39.10 -16.17 3.44
C LEU A 15 38.34 -14.92 2.97
N ALA A 16 38.22 -14.71 1.67
CA ALA A 16 37.26 -13.75 1.13
C ALA A 16 35.95 -14.49 0.82
N ALA A 17 35.07 -14.51 1.83
CA ALA A 17 33.70 -14.97 1.72
C ALA A 17 32.94 -14.11 0.69
N LEU A 18 32.34 -14.77 -0.29
CA LEU A 18 31.45 -14.17 -1.27
C LEU A 18 30.10 -13.89 -0.59
N ALA A 19 30.00 -12.76 0.10
CA ALA A 19 28.75 -12.30 0.70
C ALA A 19 27.81 -11.80 -0.41
N LEU A 20 26.95 -12.68 -0.92
CA LEU A 20 25.78 -12.32 -1.72
C LEU A 20 24.84 -11.49 -0.84
N THR A 21 24.83 -10.18 -1.05
CA THR A 21 23.86 -9.26 -0.46
C THR A 21 22.48 -9.51 -1.09
N LEU A 22 21.67 -10.37 -0.47
CA LEU A 22 20.24 -10.40 -0.75
C LEU A 22 19.62 -9.09 -0.23
N ALA A 23 19.57 -8.08 -1.09
CA ALA A 23 18.63 -6.98 -0.93
C ALA A 23 17.22 -7.55 -1.14
N ALA A 24 16.63 -8.10 -0.08
CA ALA A 24 15.21 -8.40 -0.06
C ALA A 24 14.48 -7.06 -0.20
N CYS A 25 13.88 -6.80 -1.35
CA CYS A 25 12.90 -5.73 -1.50
C CYS A 25 11.74 -6.05 -0.55
N THR A 26 11.77 -5.49 0.65
CA THR A 26 10.62 -5.52 1.55
C THR A 26 9.55 -4.67 0.89
N ASN A 27 8.62 -5.30 0.18
CA ASN A 27 7.37 -4.68 -0.25
C ASN A 27 6.52 -4.44 1.01
N THR A 28 6.96 -3.51 1.86
CA THR A 28 6.24 -3.10 3.06
C THR A 28 5.07 -2.26 2.59
N SER A 29 3.89 -2.88 2.58
CA SER A 29 2.65 -2.12 2.37
C SER A 29 2.53 -1.06 3.47
N PRO A 30 2.00 0.14 3.18
CA PRO A 30 1.90 1.20 4.17
C PRO A 30 1.12 0.72 5.40
N PRO A 31 1.53 1.09 6.63
CA PRO A 31 0.77 0.74 7.81
C PRO A 31 -0.64 1.35 7.73
N PRO A 32 -1.67 0.71 8.31
CA PRO A 32 -3.05 1.18 8.24
C PRO A 32 -3.25 2.65 8.64
N ARG A 33 -2.44 3.14 9.60
CA ARG A 33 -2.47 4.54 10.05
C ARG A 33 -2.13 5.54 8.93
N GLU A 34 -1.23 5.19 8.03
CA GLU A 34 -0.83 6.08 6.92
C GLU A 34 -1.89 6.14 5.82
N LEU A 35 -2.69 5.08 5.68
CA LEU A 35 -3.78 4.94 4.71
C LEU A 35 -5.13 5.45 5.22
N ALA A 36 -5.28 5.72 6.52
CA ALA A 36 -6.49 6.31 7.06
C ALA A 36 -6.68 7.75 6.53
N GLY A 37 -7.87 8.09 6.06
CA GLY A 37 -8.13 9.42 5.50
C GLY A 37 -9.38 9.51 4.65
N ARG A 38 -9.66 10.72 4.18
CA ARG A 38 -10.72 11.01 3.20
C ARG A 38 -10.14 10.96 1.80
N TYR A 39 -10.87 10.30 0.92
CA TYR A 39 -10.52 10.10 -0.46
C TYR A 39 -11.70 10.45 -1.36
N GLU A 40 -11.40 10.98 -2.53
CA GLU A 40 -12.37 11.28 -3.57
C GLU A 40 -11.97 10.56 -4.85
N LEU A 41 -12.95 9.93 -5.49
CA LEU A 41 -12.75 9.29 -6.78
C LEU A 41 -12.57 10.33 -7.86
N VAL A 42 -11.43 10.25 -8.55
CA VAL A 42 -11.07 11.10 -9.70
C VAL A 42 -10.64 10.24 -10.88
N GLY A 43 -10.67 10.82 -12.08
CA GLY A 43 -10.20 10.16 -13.30
C GLY A 43 -11.24 9.30 -14.02
N VAL A 44 -12.50 9.34 -13.58
CA VAL A 44 -13.63 8.70 -14.26
C VAL A 44 -14.70 9.72 -14.60
N VAL A 45 -15.44 9.43 -15.68
CA VAL A 45 -16.60 10.20 -16.12
C VAL A 45 -17.88 9.51 -15.62
N GLU A 46 -19.00 10.24 -15.51
CA GLU A 46 -20.34 9.75 -15.11
C GLU A 46 -20.53 9.30 -13.65
N MET A 47 -19.46 8.96 -12.92
CA MET A 47 -19.55 8.54 -11.53
C MET A 47 -18.67 9.40 -10.62
N GLY A 48 -19.15 9.63 -9.40
CA GLY A 48 -18.37 10.22 -8.32
C GLY A 48 -18.41 9.32 -7.10
N SER A 49 -17.39 9.33 -6.27
CA SER A 49 -17.42 8.57 -5.01
C SER A 49 -16.54 9.23 -3.96
N GLN A 50 -16.95 9.12 -2.70
CA GLN A 50 -16.15 9.51 -1.55
C GLN A 50 -15.95 8.30 -0.65
N LEU A 51 -14.75 8.18 -0.10
CA LEU A 51 -14.34 7.09 0.78
C LEU A 51 -13.62 7.67 2.00
N LEU A 52 -14.05 7.27 3.18
CA LEU A 52 -13.37 7.52 4.44
C LEU A 52 -12.84 6.20 4.98
N LEU A 53 -11.51 6.09 5.09
CA LEU A 53 -10.85 5.01 5.82
C LEU A 53 -10.50 5.49 7.22
N GLN A 54 -11.06 4.85 8.24
CA GLN A 54 -10.79 5.18 9.63
C GLN A 54 -9.63 4.32 10.15
N GLU A 55 -8.80 4.89 11.03
CA GLU A 55 -7.57 4.25 11.53
C GLU A 55 -7.84 2.92 12.25
N GLN A 56 -9.01 2.78 12.88
CA GLN A 56 -9.46 1.57 13.56
C GLN A 56 -9.97 0.46 12.63
N GLY A 57 -9.83 0.61 11.31
CA GLY A 57 -10.21 -0.43 10.33
C GLY A 57 -11.69 -0.44 9.94
N THR A 58 -12.41 0.68 10.13
CA THR A 58 -13.77 0.87 9.59
C THR A 58 -13.76 1.82 8.41
N PHE A 59 -14.70 1.66 7.48
CA PHE A 59 -14.85 2.57 6.35
C PHE A 59 -16.29 3.09 6.23
N GLU A 60 -16.41 4.26 5.62
CA GLU A 60 -17.66 4.83 5.13
C GLU A 60 -17.46 5.26 3.68
N ALA A 61 -18.42 4.97 2.81
CA ALA A 61 -18.34 5.33 1.40
C ALA A 61 -19.70 5.76 0.86
N VAL A 62 -19.65 6.57 -0.19
CA VAL A 62 -20.82 6.94 -0.99
C VAL A 62 -20.44 6.99 -2.46
N LEU A 63 -21.23 6.33 -3.31
CA LEU A 63 -21.15 6.40 -4.76
C LEU A 63 -22.32 7.24 -5.28
N TYR A 64 -22.02 8.16 -6.19
CA TYR A 64 -22.95 9.00 -6.92
C TYR A 64 -22.96 8.56 -8.38
N TYR A 65 -24.13 8.17 -8.89
CA TYR A 65 -24.32 7.82 -10.29
C TYR A 65 -25.67 8.31 -10.79
N GLY A 66 -25.69 9.32 -11.66
CA GLY A 66 -26.91 10.00 -12.06
C GLY A 66 -27.66 10.57 -10.85
N SER A 67 -28.88 10.09 -10.60
CA SER A 67 -29.70 10.45 -9.43
C SER A 67 -29.63 9.44 -8.28
N LEU A 68 -28.74 8.45 -8.36
CA LEU A 68 -28.58 7.40 -7.35
C LEU A 68 -27.42 7.72 -6.42
N ASP A 69 -27.71 7.65 -5.12
CA ASP A 69 -26.74 7.72 -4.04
C ASP A 69 -26.68 6.37 -3.31
N ILE A 70 -25.55 5.69 -3.40
CA ILE A 70 -25.34 4.40 -2.74
C ILE A 70 -24.36 4.61 -1.59
N GLN A 71 -24.82 4.43 -0.36
CA GLN A 71 -23.98 4.48 0.83
C GLN A 71 -23.58 3.08 1.26
N GLY A 72 -22.34 2.95 1.75
CA GLY A 72 -21.86 1.71 2.33
C GLY A 72 -20.95 1.95 3.52
N ARG A 73 -20.97 1.02 4.48
CA ARG A 73 -20.14 1.07 5.68
C ARG A 73 -19.71 -0.33 6.08
N GLY A 74 -18.50 -0.45 6.61
CA GLY A 74 -18.01 -1.75 7.04
C GLY A 74 -16.60 -1.69 7.59
N HIS A 75 -15.85 -2.76 7.34
CA HIS A 75 -14.46 -2.90 7.76
C HIS A 75 -13.53 -2.87 6.56
N TRP A 76 -12.30 -2.43 6.79
CA TRP A 76 -11.25 -2.54 5.79
C TRP A 76 -9.99 -3.11 6.42
N ALA A 77 -9.20 -3.80 5.61
CA ALA A 77 -7.92 -4.37 6.02
C ALA A 77 -6.94 -4.39 4.86
N MET A 78 -5.65 -4.49 5.18
CA MET A 78 -4.61 -4.77 4.19
C MET A 78 -4.55 -6.29 3.94
N VAL A 79 -4.80 -6.70 2.70
CA VAL A 79 -4.77 -8.09 2.23
C VAL A 79 -3.96 -8.13 0.94
N ASP A 80 -2.86 -8.89 0.92
CA ASP A 80 -1.92 -9.01 -0.21
C ASP A 80 -1.44 -7.67 -0.76
N GLY A 81 -1.14 -6.71 0.12
CA GLY A 81 -0.68 -5.38 -0.27
C GLY A 81 -1.77 -4.45 -0.83
N GLN A 82 -3.04 -4.85 -0.78
CA GLN A 82 -4.19 -4.06 -1.20
C GLN A 82 -5.14 -3.81 -0.03
N ILE A 83 -5.89 -2.73 -0.07
CA ILE A 83 -7.00 -2.50 0.85
C ILE A 83 -8.18 -3.34 0.36
N GLU A 84 -8.73 -4.21 1.19
CA GLU A 84 -10.00 -4.91 0.94
C GLU A 84 -11.10 -4.28 1.80
N LEU A 85 -12.18 -3.84 1.17
CA LEU A 85 -13.38 -3.35 1.85
C LEU A 85 -14.36 -4.50 2.07
N ARG A 86 -14.91 -4.63 3.27
CA ARG A 86 -15.90 -5.65 3.62
C ARG A 86 -17.15 -5.04 4.22
N GLU A 87 -18.27 -5.32 3.57
CA GLU A 87 -19.58 -4.83 3.94
C GLU A 87 -20.52 -6.03 4.10
N ARG A 88 -21.57 -5.88 4.92
CA ARG A 88 -22.53 -6.96 5.18
C ARG A 88 -23.92 -6.55 4.72
N GLY A 89 -24.65 -7.51 4.16
CA GLY A 89 -26.06 -7.37 3.81
C GLY A 89 -26.33 -7.46 2.31
N PRO A 90 -27.60 -7.52 1.92
CA PRO A 90 -28.02 -7.77 0.53
C PRO A 90 -27.74 -6.59 -0.43
N ARG A 91 -27.38 -5.42 0.09
CA ARG A 91 -27.08 -4.19 -0.69
C ARG A 91 -25.63 -3.72 -0.48
N ALA A 92 -24.75 -4.64 -0.13
CA ALA A 92 -23.35 -4.36 0.20
C ALA A 92 -22.53 -4.06 -1.08
N PHE A 93 -22.75 -2.88 -1.65
CA PHE A 93 -22.15 -2.48 -2.93
C PHE A 93 -20.62 -2.44 -2.87
N PHE A 94 -20.05 -2.10 -1.72
CA PHE A 94 -18.60 -1.97 -1.56
C PHE A 94 -17.93 -3.27 -1.09
N ASP A 95 -18.67 -4.36 -0.86
CA ASP A 95 -18.09 -5.62 -0.39
C ASP A 95 -17.10 -6.20 -1.41
N LYS A 96 -15.92 -6.60 -0.91
CA LYS A 96 -14.78 -7.15 -1.65
C LYS A 96 -14.15 -6.20 -2.67
N MET A 97 -14.48 -4.91 -2.63
CA MET A 97 -13.76 -3.92 -3.41
C MET A 97 -12.29 -3.88 -2.96
N ARG A 98 -11.36 -3.98 -3.92
CA ARG A 98 -9.92 -3.92 -3.64
C ARG A 98 -9.32 -2.63 -4.19
N LEU A 99 -8.56 -1.94 -3.34
CA LEU A 99 -7.88 -0.71 -3.69
C LEU A 99 -6.37 -0.91 -3.56
N LYS A 100 -5.62 -0.62 -4.62
CA LYS A 100 -4.16 -0.75 -4.61
C LYS A 100 -3.52 0.60 -4.27
N PRO A 101 -2.77 0.71 -3.15
CA PRO A 101 -1.99 1.90 -2.85
C PRO A 101 -0.96 2.17 -3.95
N HIS A 102 -0.94 3.40 -4.45
CA HIS A 102 0.03 3.87 -5.45
C HIS A 102 0.25 5.39 -5.29
N GLY A 103 1.32 5.79 -4.61
CA GLY A 103 1.58 7.21 -4.33
C GLY A 103 0.43 7.84 -3.54
N ASN A 104 -0.14 8.94 -4.05
CA ASN A 104 -1.29 9.63 -3.45
C ASN A 104 -2.66 9.07 -3.88
N CYS A 105 -2.67 7.92 -4.55
CA CYS A 105 -3.83 7.32 -5.17
C CYS A 105 -4.10 5.92 -4.60
N LEU A 106 -5.35 5.62 -4.26
CA LEU A 106 -5.82 4.26 -4.10
C LEU A 106 -6.51 3.84 -5.40
N LEU A 107 -5.81 3.05 -6.21
CA LEU A 107 -6.30 2.62 -7.52
C LEU A 107 -7.43 1.62 -7.34
N VAL A 108 -8.55 1.86 -8.02
CA VAL A 108 -9.71 0.95 -8.05
C VAL A 108 -9.96 0.50 -9.48
N ASN A 109 -10.18 -0.79 -9.68
CA ASN A 109 -10.61 -1.31 -10.97
C ASN A 109 -12.13 -1.19 -11.07
N LEU A 110 -12.62 -0.58 -12.16
CA LEU A 110 -14.03 -0.33 -12.45
C LEU A 110 -14.45 -1.03 -13.76
N ASP A 111 -13.96 -2.26 -13.93
CA ASP A 111 -14.10 -3.18 -15.07
C ASP A 111 -13.47 -2.69 -16.38
N THR A 112 -13.91 -1.53 -16.86
CA THR A 112 -13.49 -0.93 -18.14
C THR A 112 -12.47 0.19 -17.97
N SER A 113 -12.29 0.68 -16.74
CA SER A 113 -11.38 1.77 -16.41
C SER A 113 -10.72 1.55 -15.06
N THR A 114 -9.67 2.32 -14.78
CA THR A 114 -9.06 2.40 -13.45
C THR A 114 -9.34 3.79 -12.89
N GLY A 115 -10.05 3.83 -11.77
CA GLY A 115 -10.28 5.05 -11.01
C GLY A 115 -9.19 5.31 -9.99
N CYS A 116 -9.11 6.54 -9.52
CA CYS A 116 -8.19 6.94 -8.47
C CYS A 116 -8.95 7.53 -7.29
N TYR A 117 -8.97 6.85 -6.15
CA TYR A 117 -9.34 7.49 -4.89
C TYR A 117 -8.14 8.31 -4.41
N ARG A 118 -8.15 9.62 -4.70
CA ARG A 118 -7.09 10.55 -4.33
C ARG A 118 -7.36 11.11 -2.94
N ARG A 119 -6.32 11.15 -2.10
CA ARG A 119 -6.42 11.72 -0.76
C ARG A 119 -6.78 13.21 -0.82
N ARG A 120 -7.78 13.63 -0.05
CA ARG A 120 -8.19 15.03 0.16
C ARG A 120 -7.34 15.69 1.24
#